data_AF-A0A8B6Y3X4-F1
#
_entry.id   AF-A0A8B6Y3X4-F1
#
_cell.length_a   1.000
_cell.length_b   1.000
_cell.length_c   1.000
_cell.angle_alpha   90.00
_cell.angle_beta   90.00
_cell.angle_gamma   90.00
#
_symmetry.space_group_name_H-M   'P 1'
#
loop_
_entity.id
_entity.type
_entity.pdbx_description
1 polymer ?
#
loop_
_entity_poly.entity_id
_entity_poly.type
_entity_poly.pdbx_seq_one_letter_code
_entity_poly.pdbx_strand_id
1 'polypeptide(L)'
;MDGTFKGLLIGDSGYLCFRWLLTPYLNPTTASQHRYNISLRKTRVIIEQVFGRWKRRFHLLHGEIRMSPERTCTLVAACAVLHNLAIQLNDGDMDENPIENDENDNEDIVAENNFQFRDDFALQHF
;
A
#
# COMPACT_ATOMS: atom_id res chain seq x y z
N MET A 1 12.25 18.88 9.83
CA MET A 1 11.58 18.65 8.53
C MET A 1 10.10 18.89 8.76
N ASP A 2 9.47 19.70 7.93
CA ASP A 2 8.03 20.03 7.95
C ASP A 2 7.14 18.84 7.54
N GLY A 3 7.73 17.69 7.21
CA GLY A 3 7.02 16.46 6.84
C GLY A 3 6.55 16.44 5.39
N THR A 4 6.93 17.44 4.58
CA THR A 4 6.53 17.54 3.18
C THR A 4 7.42 16.66 2.30
N PHE A 5 6.81 15.72 1.58
CA PHE A 5 7.48 14.88 0.59
C PHE A 5 6.98 15.21 -0.81
N LYS A 6 7.90 15.40 -1.76
CA LYS A 6 7.56 15.58 -3.18
C LYS A 6 7.56 14.21 -3.86
N GLY A 7 6.40 13.76 -4.32
CA GLY A 7 6.27 12.47 -4.99
C GLY A 7 4.85 12.19 -5.46
N LEU A 8 4.68 11.02 -6.10
CA LEU A 8 3.38 10.45 -6.44
C LEU A 8 3.03 9.39 -5.40
N LEU A 9 1.76 9.32 -5.01
CA LEU A 9 1.26 8.24 -4.17
C LEU A 9 1.00 7.01 -5.03
N ILE A 10 1.16 5.84 -4.44
CA ILE A 10 0.84 4.56 -5.06
C ILE A 10 -0.32 3.94 -4.28
N GLY A 11 -1.43 3.69 -4.97
CA GLY A 11 -2.59 3.01 -4.43
C GLY A 11 -2.63 1.54 -4.85
N ASP A 12 -3.49 0.78 -4.18
CA ASP A 12 -3.94 -0.51 -4.70
C ASP A 12 -5.07 -0.35 -5.74
N SER A 13 -5.56 -1.47 -6.27
CA SER A 13 -6.63 -1.50 -7.26
C SER A 13 -7.99 -1.03 -6.73
N GLY A 14 -8.18 -0.92 -5.42
CA GLY A 14 -9.41 -0.44 -4.80
C GLY A 14 -9.55 1.10 -4.82
N TYR A 15 -8.49 1.82 -5.19
CA TYR A 15 -8.54 3.28 -5.33
C TYR A 15 -8.77 3.71 -6.77
N LEU A 16 -9.42 4.86 -6.92
CA LEU A 16 -9.45 5.58 -8.19
C LEU A 16 -8.04 6.05 -8.56
N CYS A 17 -7.73 6.01 -9.87
CA CYS A 17 -6.50 6.60 -10.38
C CYS A 17 -6.65 8.13 -10.44
N PHE A 18 -5.62 8.86 -9.99
CA PHE A 18 -5.51 10.32 -10.09
C PHE A 18 -4.12 10.73 -10.55
N ARG A 19 -3.95 12.00 -10.95
CA ARG A 19 -2.63 12.58 -11.30
C ARG A 19 -1.61 12.54 -10.16
N TRP A 20 -2.06 12.37 -8.92
CA TRP A 20 -1.24 12.31 -7.72
C TRP A 20 -1.30 10.94 -7.01
N LEU A 21 -2.16 10.02 -7.47
CA LEU A 21 -2.33 8.67 -6.93
C LEU A 21 -2.38 7.66 -8.08
N LEU A 22 -1.29 6.94 -8.26
CA LEU A 22 -1.11 5.96 -9.31
C LEU A 22 -1.56 4.58 -8.83
N THR A 23 -2.44 3.93 -9.59
CA THR A 23 -2.94 2.58 -9.31
C THR A 23 -2.58 1.62 -10.45
N PRO A 24 -2.54 0.29 -10.19
CA PRO A 24 -2.24 -0.71 -11.21
C PRO A 24 -3.21 -0.66 -12.40
N TYR A 25 -2.74 -1.06 -13.57
CA TYR A 25 -3.63 -1.46 -14.66
C TYR A 25 -4.28 -2.79 -14.30
N LEU A 26 -5.60 -2.90 -14.35
CA LEU A 26 -6.26 -4.19 -14.13
C LEU A 26 -6.15 -5.09 -15.36
N ASN A 27 -6.26 -4.50 -16.54
CA ASN A 27 -6.14 -5.19 -17.83
C ASN A 27 -4.94 -4.63 -18.63
N PRO A 28 -3.69 -4.89 -18.22
CA PRO A 28 -2.53 -4.46 -18.98
C PRO A 28 -2.47 -5.20 -20.33
N THR A 29 -2.38 -4.43 -21.41
CA THR A 29 -2.33 -4.94 -22.81
C THR A 29 -1.01 -4.65 -23.50
N THR A 30 -0.23 -3.69 -22.99
CA THR A 30 1.04 -3.27 -23.58
C THR A 30 2.22 -3.63 -22.68
N ALA A 31 3.41 -3.77 -23.27
CA ALA A 31 4.63 -4.08 -22.52
C ALA A 31 4.96 -3.02 -21.45
N SER A 32 4.70 -1.73 -21.71
CA SER A 32 4.88 -0.65 -20.74
C SER A 32 3.93 -0.79 -19.55
N GLN A 33 2.65 -1.10 -19.79
CA GLN A 33 1.67 -1.35 -18.73
C GLN A 33 2.07 -2.54 -17.84
N HIS A 34 2.56 -3.64 -18.43
CA HIS A 34 3.07 -4.77 -17.66
C HIS A 34 4.29 -4.39 -16.80
N ARG A 35 5.27 -3.68 -17.37
CA ARG A 35 6.46 -3.23 -16.64
C ARG A 35 6.12 -2.25 -15.51
N TYR A 36 5.19 -1.34 -15.76
CA TYR A 36 4.64 -0.43 -14.75
C TYR A 36 4.01 -1.22 -13.59
N ASN A 37 3.13 -2.18 -13.87
CA ASN A 37 2.49 -3.00 -12.82
C ASN A 37 3.51 -3.80 -12.01
N ILE A 38 4.52 -4.38 -12.65
CA ILE A 38 5.62 -5.08 -11.96
C ILE A 38 6.34 -4.13 -11.00
N SER A 39 6.60 -2.89 -11.44
CA SER A 39 7.24 -1.89 -10.59
C SER A 39 6.34 -1.49 -9.42
N LEU A 40 5.05 -1.23 -9.66
CA LEU A 40 4.09 -0.89 -8.61
C LEU A 40 3.99 -2.01 -7.57
N ARG A 41 3.92 -3.28 -7.99
CA ARG A 41 3.91 -4.44 -7.09
C ARG A 41 5.19 -4.47 -6.24
N LYS A 42 6.36 -4.28 -6.85
CA LYS A 42 7.65 -4.25 -6.12
C LYS A 42 7.70 -3.12 -5.09
N THR A 43 7.09 -1.97 -5.37
CA THR A 43 7.03 -0.87 -4.38
C THR A 43 6.02 -1.17 -3.27
N ARG A 44 4.85 -1.75 -3.59
CA ARG A 44 3.79 -2.07 -2.62
C ARG A 44 4.15 -3.21 -1.67
N VAL A 45 5.01 -4.16 -2.08
CA VAL A 45 5.37 -5.33 -1.25
C VAL A 45 5.90 -4.91 0.13
N ILE A 46 6.58 -3.77 0.23
CA ILE A 46 7.14 -3.28 1.50
C ILE A 46 6.02 -2.93 2.47
N ILE A 47 5.01 -2.16 2.03
CA ILE A 47 3.91 -1.74 2.91
C ILE A 47 2.97 -2.91 3.24
N GLU A 48 2.77 -3.83 2.30
CA GLU A 48 2.02 -5.07 2.51
C GLU A 48 2.68 -5.93 3.60
N GLN A 49 4.01 -6.08 3.55
CA GLN A 49 4.78 -6.78 4.58
C GLN A 49 4.68 -6.08 5.94
N VAL A 50 4.75 -4.75 5.98
CA VAL A 50 4.59 -3.97 7.23
C VAL A 50 3.21 -4.21 7.84
N PHE A 51 2.13 -4.13 7.03
CA PHE A 51 0.79 -4.38 7.53
C PHE A 51 0.60 -5.81 8.03
N GLY A 52 1.13 -6.82 7.32
CA GLY A 52 1.02 -8.19 7.80
C GLY A 52 1.82 -8.43 9.09
N ARG A 53 3.00 -7.83 9.25
CA ARG A 53 3.73 -7.84 10.54
C ARG A 53 2.93 -7.19 11.65
N TRP A 54 2.31 -6.05 11.39
CA TRP A 54 1.46 -5.35 12.35
C TRP A 54 0.24 -6.18 12.78
N LYS A 55 -0.46 -6.81 11.84
CA LYS A 55 -1.61 -7.68 12.13
C LYS A 55 -1.21 -8.89 12.99
N ARG A 56 -0.03 -9.48 12.74
CA ARG A 56 0.50 -10.59 13.56
C ARG A 56 0.92 -10.14 14.95
N ARG A 57 1.67 -9.04 15.06
CA ARG A 57 2.20 -8.52 16.33
C ARG A 57 1.12 -7.91 17.22
N PHE A 58 0.20 -7.16 16.63
CA PHE A 58 -0.90 -6.50 17.33
C PHE A 58 -2.23 -7.09 16.86
N HIS A 59 -2.70 -8.12 17.56
CA HIS A 59 -3.92 -8.85 17.20
C HIS A 59 -5.18 -7.95 17.09
N LEU A 60 -5.17 -6.81 17.76
CA LEU A 60 -6.08 -5.66 17.57
C LEU A 60 -6.31 -5.31 16.08
N LEU A 61 -5.26 -5.37 15.26
CA LEU A 61 -5.30 -4.99 13.85
C LEU A 61 -5.68 -6.16 12.93
N HIS A 62 -5.74 -7.38 13.47
CA HIS A 62 -6.10 -8.59 12.72
C HIS A 62 -7.61 -8.65 12.41
N GLY A 63 -8.45 -8.01 13.23
CA GLY A 63 -9.90 -8.07 13.11
C GLY A 63 -10.60 -6.71 13.18
N GLU A 64 -11.92 -6.77 13.31
CA GLU A 64 -12.76 -5.58 13.45
C GLU A 64 -12.51 -4.88 14.80
N ILE A 65 -12.26 -3.56 14.75
CA ILE A 65 -12.07 -2.73 15.94
C ILE A 65 -13.39 -2.07 16.32
N ARG A 66 -14.06 -2.58 17.35
CA ARG A 66 -15.36 -2.08 17.84
C ARG A 66 -15.22 -0.91 18.81
N MET A 67 -14.52 0.14 18.38
CA MET A 67 -14.30 1.38 19.14
C MET A 67 -14.57 2.60 18.25
N SER A 68 -14.69 3.79 18.85
CA SER A 68 -14.88 5.01 18.07
C SER A 68 -13.67 5.26 17.14
N PRO A 69 -13.86 5.90 15.98
CA PRO A 69 -12.77 6.20 15.05
C PRO A 69 -11.59 6.91 15.70
N GLU A 70 -11.84 7.85 16.61
CA GLU A 70 -10.81 8.62 17.32
C GLU A 70 -9.93 7.71 18.20
N ARG A 71 -10.57 6.77 18.89
CA ARG A 71 -9.87 5.79 19.73
C ARG A 71 -9.10 4.80 18.87
N THR A 72 -9.68 4.36 17.75
CA THR A 72 -9.02 3.50 16.78
C THR A 72 -7.76 4.17 16.20
N CYS A 73 -7.84 5.43 15.79
CA CYS A 73 -6.67 6.19 15.33
C CYS A 73 -5.57 6.27 16.39
N THR A 74 -5.94 6.50 17.66
CA THR A 74 -5.00 6.54 18.79
C THR A 74 -4.28 5.19 18.96
N LEU A 75 -5.02 4.08 18.86
CA LEU A 75 -4.46 2.73 18.98
C LEU A 75 -3.54 2.38 17.80
N VAL A 76 -3.93 2.74 16.57
CA VAL A 76 -3.08 2.55 15.39
C VAL A 76 -1.77 3.32 15.52
N ALA A 77 -1.82 4.57 16.01
CA ALA A 77 -0.62 5.36 16.27
C ALA A 77 0.26 4.74 17.37
N ALA A 78 -0.35 4.22 18.44
CA ALA A 78 0.39 3.51 19.49
C ALA A 78 1.07 2.24 18.96
N CYS A 79 0.40 1.45 18.12
CA CYS A 79 1.00 0.30 17.43
C CYS A 79 2.22 0.71 16.59
N ALA A 80 2.16 1.86 15.90
CA ALA A 80 3.28 2.39 15.13
C ALA A 80 4.52 2.66 16.00
N VAL A 81 4.31 3.36 17.12
CA VAL A 81 5.37 3.70 18.07
C VAL A 81 5.97 2.44 18.69
N LEU A 82 5.12 1.52 19.15
CA LEU A 82 5.56 0.25 19.75
C LEU A 82 6.30 -0.64 18.74
N HIS A 83 5.87 -0.66 17.48
CA HIS A 83 6.56 -1.39 16.42
C HIS A 83 7.97 -0.85 16.18
N ASN A 84 8.10 0.48 16.09
CA ASN A 84 9.40 1.12 15.90
C ASN A 84 10.33 0.87 17.08
N LEU A 85 9.80 0.88 18.32
CA LEU A 85 10.56 0.55 19.52
C LEU A 85 11.03 -0.91 19.49
N ALA A 86 10.16 -1.86 19.12
CA ALA A 86 10.54 -3.27 19.00
C ALA A 86 11.67 -3.49 17.97
N ILE A 87 11.61 -2.80 16.81
CA ILE A 87 12.70 -2.80 15.83
C ILE A 87 14.01 -2.30 16.45
N GLN A 88 13.97 -1.18 17.18
CA GLN A 88 15.15 -0.60 17.82
C GLN A 88 15.76 -1.52 18.89
N LEU A 89 14.92 -2.27 19.60
CA LEU A 89 15.35 -3.23 20.61
C LEU A 89 15.79 -4.59 20.03
N ASN A 90 15.76 -4.74 18.70
CA ASN A 90 15.97 -6.02 18.01
C ASN A 90 15.04 -7.14 18.56
N ASP A 91 13.85 -6.74 19.01
CA ASP A 91 12.77 -7.64 19.40
C ASP A 91 12.11 -8.13 18.09
N GLY A 92 12.70 -9.19 17.53
CA GLY A 92 12.37 -9.72 16.21
C GLY A 92 10.88 -10.00 16.01
N ASP A 93 10.42 -9.87 14.76
CA ASP A 93 9.11 -10.39 14.39
C ASP A 93 9.15 -11.93 14.44
N MET A 94 8.12 -12.55 15.01
CA MET A 94 8.04 -14.00 15.29
C MET A 94 7.94 -14.91 14.06
N ASP A 95 8.09 -14.40 12.83
CA ASP A 95 7.94 -15.24 11.64
C ASP A 95 8.61 -14.64 10.38
N GLU A 96 9.65 -15.30 9.88
CA GLU A 96 10.33 -14.99 8.61
C GLU A 96 9.52 -15.39 7.37
N ASN A 97 8.36 -16.03 7.56
CA ASN A 97 7.56 -16.51 6.44
C ASN A 97 7.03 -15.35 5.58
N PRO A 98 7.26 -15.39 4.25
CA PRO A 98 6.70 -14.44 3.31
C PRO A 98 5.20 -14.31 3.50
N ILE A 99 4.72 -13.08 3.56
CA ILE A 99 3.28 -12.83 3.56
C ILE A 99 2.82 -13.05 2.13
N GLU A 100 1.99 -14.06 1.90
CA GLU A 100 1.38 -14.27 0.58
C GLU A 100 0.54 -13.03 0.23
N ASN A 101 0.85 -12.44 -0.92
CA ASN A 101 0.07 -11.33 -1.45
C ASN A 101 -1.21 -11.89 -2.05
N ASP A 102 -2.33 -11.68 -1.37
CA ASP A 102 -3.66 -11.95 -1.91
C ASP A 102 -3.93 -10.93 -3.02
N GLU A 103 -3.88 -11.37 -4.27
CA GLU A 103 -4.13 -10.52 -5.43
C GLU A 103 -5.63 -10.19 -5.48
N ASN A 104 -5.99 -8.96 -5.13
CA ASN A 104 -7.38 -8.51 -5.21
C ASN A 104 -7.73 -8.19 -6.68
N ASP A 105 -8.50 -9.11 -7.29
CA ASP A 105 -9.19 -8.96 -8.56
C ASP A 105 -10.33 -7.93 -8.43
N ASN A 106 -10.00 -6.66 -8.25
CA ASN A 106 -10.97 -5.57 -8.33
C ASN A 106 -11.21 -5.19 -9.80
N GLU A 107 -12.41 -4.70 -10.12
CA GLU A 107 -12.74 -4.08 -11.42
C GLU A 107 -12.36 -2.59 -11.44
N ASP A 108 -12.10 -2.03 -12.64
CA ASP A 108 -11.65 -0.62 -12.78
C ASP A 108 -12.80 0.29 -12.36
N ILE A 109 -12.69 0.93 -11.19
CA ILE A 109 -13.61 2.00 -10.81
C ILE A 109 -13.17 3.25 -11.60
N VAL A 110 -13.99 3.66 -12.56
CA VAL A 110 -13.66 4.70 -13.53
C VAL A 110 -13.91 6.09 -12.95
N ALA A 111 -12.85 6.88 -12.75
CA ALA A 111 -12.93 8.33 -12.71
C ALA A 111 -12.55 8.89 -14.08
N GLU A 112 -13.52 9.38 -14.84
CA GLU A 112 -13.29 9.92 -16.19
C GLU A 112 -12.16 10.97 -16.19
N ASN A 113 -11.24 10.85 -17.15
CA ASN A 113 -10.09 11.72 -17.46
C ASN A 113 -8.76 11.52 -16.71
N ASN A 114 -8.64 10.58 -15.76
CA ASN A 114 -7.36 10.38 -15.03
C ASN A 114 -6.41 9.33 -15.62
N PHE A 115 -6.89 8.45 -16.51
CA PHE A 115 -6.07 7.38 -17.07
C PHE A 115 -5.01 7.87 -18.04
N GLN A 116 -5.26 8.96 -18.78
CA GLN A 116 -4.30 9.51 -19.74
C GLN A 116 -2.96 9.85 -19.06
N PHE A 117 -2.98 10.43 -17.86
CA PHE A 117 -1.75 10.75 -17.14
C PHE A 117 -0.96 9.48 -16.78
N ARG A 118 -1.65 8.42 -16.32
CA ARG A 118 -1.02 7.14 -16.02
C ARG A 118 -0.44 6.52 -17.29
N ASP A 119 -1.18 6.58 -18.40
CA ASP A 119 -0.75 6.05 -19.70
C ASP A 119 0.49 6.75 -20.22
N ASP A 120 0.52 8.08 -20.20
CA ASP A 120 1.67 8.87 -20.60
C ASP A 120 2.88 8.56 -19.69
N PHE A 121 2.65 8.50 -18.37
CA PHE A 121 3.68 8.17 -17.39
C PHE A 121 4.24 6.76 -17.59
N ALA A 122 3.38 5.76 -17.79
CA ALA A 122 3.76 4.38 -18.03
C ALA A 122 4.56 4.26 -19.33
N LEU A 123 4.10 4.89 -20.41
CA LEU A 123 4.79 4.86 -21.70
C LEU A 123 6.16 5.54 -21.66
N GLN A 124 6.29 6.63 -20.91
CA GLN A 124 7.54 7.39 -20.80
C GLN A 124 8.58 6.71 -19.90
N HIS A 125 8.15 6.03 -18.84
CA HIS A 125 9.06 5.57 -17.78
C HIS A 125 9.22 4.06 -17.68
N PHE A 126 8.39 3.26 -18.35
CA PHE A 126 8.41 1.79 -18.24
C PHE A 126 8.55 1.09 -19.59
#